data_AF-A0A2M9WJ46-F1
#
_entry.id   AF-A0A2M9WJ46-F1
#
_cell.length_a   1.000
_cell.length_b   1.000
_cell.length_c   1.000
_cell.angle_alpha   90.00
_cell.angle_beta   90.00
_cell.angle_gamma   90.00
#
_symmetry.space_group_name_H-M   'P 1'
#
loop_
_entity.id
_entity.type
_entity.pdbx_description
1 polymer ?
#
loop_
_entity_poly.entity_id
_entity_poly.type
_entity_poly.pdbx_seq_one_letter_code
_entity_poly.pdbx_strand_id
1 'polypeptide(L)'
;MNRRDKQGRLLNMNQVIKTGADPRTLPGYAQLREEMNKLTHPARPDVDWGKVETLTLGLFEQNGLELQSAAWFTLARAHNTGLSGLNEGLNLIDALVVHQWSVFWPLAIDARADILSVMFRRLQSLYRGWQLQGSEMLTQLIETERLLISLREALLRFGIREFAQANTLLHQVKHSMTQLQESLHSPVQLIPAAPSGVQDSHPSRVYVVYPDADEPSAMRATPSSFKSFLSGACCAMLAGALVLACGSVYRHAHQQQVAAAQALVEQQRREKQAIPLERLASWHRGMAQLENMAEQLNSLDKTKGKYLTVSELKTGIFSAMQAFNEQIPVEEQLRRYAQSENDQLNEETQTGLRLKQIMFRFQLLQQQKAQPTLD
;
A
#
# COMPACT_ATOMS: atom_id res chain seq x y z
N MET A 1 -43.15 17.25 -3.49
CA MET A 1 -43.23 17.20 -4.97
C MET A 1 -41.88 16.73 -5.49
N ASN A 2 -41.74 15.50 -5.97
CA ASN A 2 -40.41 14.89 -6.19
C ASN A 2 -40.21 14.56 -7.68
N ARG A 3 -39.31 15.27 -8.38
CA ARG A 3 -38.96 14.97 -9.78
C ARG A 3 -37.73 14.07 -9.81
N ARG A 4 -37.87 12.89 -10.41
CA ARG A 4 -36.77 11.95 -10.72
C ARG A 4 -36.56 11.94 -12.23
N ASP A 5 -35.36 12.23 -12.71
CA ASP A 5 -35.04 12.14 -14.14
C ASP A 5 -34.21 10.88 -14.49
N LYS A 6 -34.97 9.81 -14.70
CA LYS A 6 -34.85 8.76 -15.76
C LYS A 6 -33.57 7.94 -15.98
N GLN A 7 -32.40 8.28 -15.44
CA GLN A 7 -31.22 7.39 -15.46
C GLN A 7 -30.53 7.30 -14.08
N GLY A 8 -31.26 6.75 -13.09
CA GLY A 8 -30.66 6.23 -11.85
C GLY A 8 -29.86 4.95 -12.08
N ARG A 9 -28.88 4.99 -12.98
CA ARG A 9 -28.09 3.83 -13.41
C ARG A 9 -26.77 3.83 -12.63
N LEU A 10 -26.69 2.96 -11.62
CA LEU A 10 -25.40 2.53 -11.07
C LEU A 10 -24.49 2.12 -12.22
N LEU A 11 -23.19 2.45 -12.15
CA LEU A 11 -22.21 2.05 -13.15
C LEU A 11 -22.26 0.52 -13.27
N ASN A 12 -22.67 0.04 -14.44
CA ASN A 12 -23.04 -1.36 -14.62
C ASN A 12 -21.76 -2.19 -14.78
N MET A 13 -21.16 -2.61 -13.67
CA MET A 13 -19.78 -3.14 -13.56
C MET A 13 -19.48 -4.41 -14.39
N ASN A 14 -20.48 -5.01 -15.03
CA ASN A 14 -20.30 -6.02 -16.10
C ASN A 14 -19.99 -5.42 -17.49
N GLN A 15 -19.88 -4.10 -17.64
CA GLN A 15 -19.35 -3.45 -18.84
C GLN A 15 -17.82 -3.37 -18.80
N VAL A 16 -17.18 -3.58 -19.96
CA VAL A 16 -15.73 -3.45 -20.12
C VAL A 16 -15.28 -2.04 -19.71
N ILE A 17 -14.38 -1.96 -18.74
CA ILE A 17 -13.84 -0.68 -18.24
C ILE A 17 -12.99 -0.02 -19.35
N LYS A 18 -13.50 1.10 -19.88
CA LYS A 18 -12.74 2.03 -20.72
C LYS A 18 -11.77 2.80 -19.81
N THR A 19 -10.49 2.47 -19.85
CA THR A 19 -9.42 3.29 -19.24
C THR A 19 -9.26 4.61 -19.98
N GLY A 20 -9.00 5.69 -19.23
CA GLY A 20 -8.74 7.03 -19.75
C GLY A 20 -7.26 7.30 -20.02
N ALA A 21 -7.01 8.32 -20.84
CA ALA A 21 -5.68 8.88 -21.06
C ALA A 21 -5.32 9.91 -19.98
N ASP A 22 -4.24 10.68 -20.19
CA ASP A 22 -3.85 11.77 -19.30
C ASP A 22 -4.95 12.85 -19.22
N PRO A 23 -5.58 13.07 -18.06
CA PRO A 23 -6.73 13.96 -17.94
C PRO A 23 -6.33 15.43 -17.84
N ARG A 24 -5.03 15.74 -17.68
CA ARG A 24 -4.56 17.06 -17.23
C ARG A 24 -4.78 18.20 -18.23
N THR A 25 -5.11 17.87 -19.48
CA THR A 25 -5.49 18.82 -20.54
C THR A 25 -6.98 19.15 -20.57
N LEU A 26 -7.83 18.40 -19.84
CA LEU A 26 -9.28 18.50 -19.91
C LEU A 26 -9.82 19.61 -18.97
N PRO A 27 -10.70 20.51 -19.43
CA PRO A 27 -11.27 21.58 -18.59
C PRO A 27 -11.97 21.07 -17.32
N GLY A 28 -12.65 19.91 -17.39
CA GLY A 28 -13.29 19.28 -16.23
C GLY A 28 -12.27 18.85 -15.16
N TYR A 29 -11.07 18.40 -15.56
CA TYR A 29 -10.01 18.02 -14.63
C TYR A 29 -9.38 19.24 -13.96
N ALA A 30 -9.28 20.38 -14.66
CA ALA A 30 -8.82 21.63 -14.06
C ALA A 30 -9.75 22.08 -12.91
N GLN A 31 -11.07 22.09 -13.14
CA GLN A 31 -12.08 22.42 -12.13
C GLN A 31 -12.12 21.41 -10.98
N LEU A 32 -11.98 20.12 -11.28
CA LEU A 32 -11.94 19.05 -10.27
C LEU A 32 -10.70 19.16 -9.38
N ARG A 33 -9.53 19.45 -9.97
CA ARG A 33 -8.29 19.67 -9.22
C ARG A 33 -8.38 20.93 -8.36
N GLU A 34 -8.98 22.01 -8.85
CA GLU A 34 -9.24 23.23 -8.07
C GLU A 34 -10.09 22.92 -6.83
N GLU A 35 -11.18 22.18 -7.01
CA GLU A 35 -12.08 21.76 -5.93
C GLU A 35 -11.35 20.87 -4.90
N MET A 36 -10.54 19.91 -5.35
CA MET A 36 -9.78 19.00 -4.47
C MET A 36 -8.56 19.67 -3.80
N ASN A 37 -7.97 20.70 -4.40
CA ASN A 37 -6.85 21.45 -3.83
C ASN A 37 -7.23 22.20 -2.52
N LYS A 38 -8.52 22.48 -2.32
CA LYS A 38 -9.05 23.03 -1.06
C LYS A 38 -8.63 22.21 0.17
N LEU A 39 -8.52 20.88 0.03
CA LEU A 39 -8.08 19.93 1.07
C LEU A 39 -6.62 20.12 1.52
N THR A 40 -5.87 21.01 0.87
CA THR A 40 -4.48 21.37 1.17
C THR A 40 -4.27 22.88 1.27
N HIS A 41 -5.34 23.67 1.16
CA HIS A 41 -5.27 25.13 1.18
C HIS A 41 -5.17 25.65 2.64
N PRO A 42 -4.29 26.64 2.95
CA PRO A 42 -4.09 27.11 4.33
C PRO A 42 -5.36 27.60 5.03
N ALA A 43 -6.25 28.29 4.30
CA ALA A 43 -7.53 28.79 4.84
C ALA A 43 -8.65 27.72 4.90
N ARG A 44 -8.36 26.46 4.53
CA ARG A 44 -9.27 25.29 4.62
C ARG A 44 -10.74 25.54 4.21
N PRO A 45 -11.03 26.08 3.01
CA PRO A 45 -12.40 26.22 2.52
C PRO A 45 -13.02 24.84 2.28
N ASP A 46 -14.34 24.72 2.49
CA ASP A 46 -15.05 23.45 2.33
C ASP A 46 -15.09 22.94 0.89
N VAL A 47 -15.00 21.61 0.75
CA VAL A 47 -15.12 20.88 -0.51
C VAL A 47 -16.58 20.55 -0.79
N ASP A 48 -17.04 20.89 -1.99
CA ASP A 48 -18.32 20.46 -2.52
C ASP A 48 -18.18 19.04 -3.10
N TRP A 49 -18.43 18.03 -2.27
CA TRP A 49 -18.35 16.62 -2.65
C TRP A 49 -19.41 16.21 -3.69
N GLY A 50 -20.51 16.96 -3.83
CA GLY A 50 -21.49 16.74 -4.91
C GLY A 50 -20.95 17.21 -6.27
N LYS A 51 -20.27 18.35 -6.29
CA LYS A 51 -19.52 18.85 -7.45
C LYS A 51 -18.34 17.93 -7.82
N VAL A 52 -17.60 17.40 -6.84
CA VAL A 52 -16.51 16.42 -7.08
C VAL A 52 -17.07 15.15 -7.74
N GLU A 53 -18.19 14.61 -7.26
CA GLU A 53 -18.87 13.46 -7.89
C GLU A 53 -19.32 13.78 -9.33
N THR A 54 -19.94 14.94 -9.53
CA THR A 54 -20.43 15.37 -10.86
C THR A 54 -19.29 15.52 -11.87
N LEU A 55 -18.17 16.14 -11.46
CA LEU A 55 -17.00 16.37 -12.31
C LEU A 55 -16.23 15.07 -12.62
N THR A 56 -16.15 14.13 -11.66
CA THR A 56 -15.49 12.83 -11.88
C THR A 56 -16.29 11.95 -12.84
N LEU A 57 -17.61 11.88 -12.69
CA LEU A 57 -18.49 11.16 -13.62
C LEU A 57 -18.38 11.73 -15.05
N GLY A 58 -18.45 13.06 -15.21
CA GLY A 58 -18.29 13.70 -16.53
C GLY A 58 -16.91 13.46 -17.19
N LEU A 59 -15.84 13.30 -16.39
CA LEU A 59 -14.53 12.89 -16.88
C LEU A 59 -14.47 11.42 -17.31
N PHE A 60 -15.14 10.51 -16.60
CA PHE A 60 -15.21 9.10 -16.99
C PHE A 60 -15.92 8.91 -18.34
N GLU A 61 -16.96 9.69 -18.63
CA GLU A 61 -17.64 9.67 -19.94
C GLU A 61 -16.69 10.16 -21.06
N GLN A 62 -16.09 11.34 -20.87
CA GLN A 62 -15.24 11.98 -21.87
C GLN A 62 -13.91 11.22 -22.09
N ASN A 63 -13.11 11.09 -21.03
CA ASN A 63 -11.77 10.48 -21.08
C ASN A 63 -11.84 8.95 -21.01
N GLY A 64 -12.64 8.41 -20.08
CA GLY A 64 -12.46 7.07 -19.53
C GLY A 64 -11.86 7.12 -18.11
N LEU A 65 -11.82 5.98 -17.43
CA LEU A 65 -11.40 5.88 -16.03
C LEU A 65 -9.87 5.94 -15.89
N GLU A 66 -9.37 6.85 -15.06
CA GLU A 66 -7.97 6.93 -14.66
C GLU A 66 -7.85 7.08 -13.12
N LEU A 67 -6.70 6.73 -12.54
CA LEU A 67 -6.59 6.48 -11.11
C LEU A 67 -6.84 7.71 -10.23
N GLN A 68 -6.51 8.92 -10.69
CA GLN A 68 -6.63 10.14 -9.89
C GLN A 68 -8.09 10.57 -9.71
N SER A 69 -8.87 10.64 -10.79
CA SER A 69 -10.31 10.89 -10.73
C SER A 69 -11.07 9.71 -10.13
N ALA A 70 -10.64 8.46 -10.33
CA ALA A 70 -11.17 7.30 -9.61
C ALA A 70 -11.00 7.43 -8.08
N ALA A 71 -9.84 7.87 -7.62
CA ALA A 71 -9.56 8.09 -6.20
C ALA A 71 -10.39 9.26 -5.64
N TRP A 72 -10.55 10.35 -6.38
CA TRP A 72 -11.39 11.48 -5.99
C TRP A 72 -12.89 11.16 -6.01
N PHE A 73 -13.36 10.34 -6.96
CA PHE A 73 -14.72 9.78 -6.98
C PHE A 73 -14.97 8.90 -5.75
N THR A 74 -14.02 8.02 -5.40
CA THR A 74 -14.10 7.17 -4.21
C THR A 74 -14.24 7.99 -2.92
N LEU A 75 -13.51 9.11 -2.81
CA LEU A 75 -13.66 10.04 -1.69
C LEU A 75 -15.03 10.73 -1.71
N ALA A 76 -15.50 11.23 -2.86
CA ALA A 76 -16.78 11.89 -2.99
C ALA A 76 -17.96 10.97 -2.66
N ARG A 77 -17.99 9.75 -3.22
CA ARG A 77 -19.03 8.75 -2.92
C ARG A 77 -19.04 8.37 -1.44
N ALA A 78 -17.86 8.19 -0.82
CA ALA A 78 -17.76 7.95 0.62
C ALA A 78 -18.26 9.14 1.47
N HIS A 79 -17.98 10.38 1.06
CA HIS A 79 -18.51 11.57 1.73
C HIS A 79 -20.03 11.73 1.55
N ASN A 80 -20.56 11.42 0.36
CA ASN A 80 -21.97 11.63 0.01
C ASN A 80 -22.91 10.51 0.49
N THR A 81 -22.43 9.25 0.55
CA THR A 81 -23.27 8.06 0.82
C THR A 81 -22.61 7.02 1.75
N GLY A 82 -21.53 7.38 2.45
CA GLY A 82 -20.91 6.55 3.50
C GLY A 82 -20.35 5.23 2.97
N LEU A 83 -20.65 4.13 3.66
CA LEU A 83 -20.14 2.79 3.32
C LEU A 83 -20.56 2.30 1.93
N SER A 84 -21.78 2.59 1.46
CA SER A 84 -22.22 2.19 0.10
C SER A 84 -21.34 2.85 -0.95
N GLY A 85 -21.16 4.17 -0.85
CA GLY A 85 -20.31 4.91 -1.77
C GLY A 85 -18.82 4.55 -1.67
N LEU A 86 -18.35 4.19 -0.47
CA LEU A 86 -17.02 3.62 -0.30
C LEU A 86 -16.86 2.30 -1.07
N ASN A 87 -17.84 1.40 -0.99
CA ASN A 87 -17.80 0.12 -1.69
C ASN A 87 -17.87 0.30 -3.21
N GLU A 88 -18.74 1.19 -3.71
CA GLU A 88 -18.80 1.55 -5.13
C GLU A 88 -17.45 2.07 -5.66
N GLY A 89 -16.81 2.99 -4.92
CA GLY A 89 -15.50 3.54 -5.28
C GLY A 89 -14.36 2.53 -5.15
N LEU A 90 -14.30 1.76 -4.06
CA LEU A 90 -13.29 0.71 -3.88
C LEU A 90 -13.42 -0.39 -4.93
N ASN A 91 -14.62 -0.74 -5.39
CA ASN A 91 -14.83 -1.71 -6.46
C ASN A 91 -14.32 -1.16 -7.81
N LEU A 92 -14.55 0.13 -8.10
CA LEU A 92 -13.96 0.81 -9.26
C LEU A 92 -12.43 0.86 -9.20
N ILE A 93 -11.83 1.07 -8.02
CA ILE A 93 -10.38 1.02 -7.81
C ILE A 93 -9.84 -0.42 -7.91
N ASP A 94 -10.53 -1.42 -7.35
CA ASP A 94 -10.20 -2.85 -7.44
C ASP A 94 -10.19 -3.30 -8.90
N ALA A 95 -11.22 -2.98 -9.68
CA ALA A 95 -11.30 -3.35 -11.08
C ALA A 95 -10.22 -2.66 -11.95
N LEU A 96 -9.84 -1.42 -11.65
CA LEU A 96 -8.67 -0.78 -12.28
C LEU A 96 -7.36 -1.50 -11.91
N VAL A 97 -7.10 -1.71 -10.62
CA VAL A 97 -5.85 -2.30 -10.12
C VAL A 97 -5.70 -3.76 -10.54
N VAL A 98 -6.75 -4.59 -10.42
CA VAL A 98 -6.71 -6.02 -10.74
C VAL A 98 -6.67 -6.27 -12.25
N HIS A 99 -7.46 -5.55 -13.06
CA HIS A 99 -7.63 -5.88 -14.48
C HIS A 99 -6.88 -4.97 -15.46
N GLN A 100 -6.54 -3.73 -15.07
CA GLN A 100 -6.04 -2.70 -16.00
C GLN A 100 -4.65 -2.15 -15.63
N TRP A 101 -3.93 -2.78 -14.70
CA TRP A 101 -2.65 -2.29 -14.17
C TRP A 101 -1.61 -1.90 -15.23
N SER A 102 -1.48 -2.63 -16.33
CA SER A 102 -0.49 -2.31 -17.36
C SER A 102 -0.84 -1.07 -18.21
N VAL A 103 -2.09 -0.59 -18.17
CA VAL A 103 -2.60 0.38 -19.16
C VAL A 103 -3.25 1.64 -18.58
N PHE A 104 -3.79 1.63 -17.36
CA PHE A 104 -4.43 2.84 -16.82
C PHE A 104 -3.41 3.97 -16.52
N TRP A 105 -3.83 5.22 -16.70
CA TRP A 105 -3.07 6.41 -16.32
C TRP A 105 -3.17 6.67 -14.79
N PRO A 106 -2.10 7.14 -14.12
CA PRO A 106 -0.76 7.41 -14.63
C PRO A 106 0.04 6.11 -14.81
N LEU A 107 0.98 6.08 -15.77
CA LEU A 107 1.80 4.88 -16.04
C LEU A 107 2.93 4.65 -15.00
N ALA A 108 3.35 5.69 -14.28
CA ALA A 108 4.42 5.59 -13.28
C ALA A 108 3.93 4.92 -12.00
N ILE A 109 4.57 3.82 -11.59
CA ILE A 109 4.19 3.01 -10.42
C ILE A 109 4.22 3.84 -9.13
N ASP A 110 5.25 4.67 -8.93
CA ASP A 110 5.40 5.52 -7.75
C ASP A 110 4.20 6.49 -7.60
N ALA A 111 3.81 7.15 -8.70
CA ALA A 111 2.65 8.04 -8.71
C ALA A 111 1.33 7.32 -8.39
N ARG A 112 1.18 6.04 -8.75
CA ARG A 112 0.02 5.23 -8.37
C ARG A 112 0.01 4.93 -6.87
N ALA A 113 1.18 4.57 -6.31
CA ALA A 113 1.33 4.32 -4.88
C ALA A 113 1.03 5.59 -4.06
N ASP A 114 1.47 6.76 -4.52
CA ASP A 114 1.18 8.05 -3.88
C ASP A 114 -0.32 8.39 -3.92
N ILE A 115 -0.97 8.31 -5.09
CA ILE A 115 -2.42 8.56 -5.23
C ILE A 115 -3.22 7.66 -4.30
N LEU A 116 -2.91 6.36 -4.28
CA LEU A 116 -3.55 5.39 -3.40
C LEU A 116 -3.27 5.71 -1.92
N SER A 117 -2.02 6.02 -1.53
CA SER A 117 -1.67 6.32 -0.14
C SER A 117 -2.41 7.55 0.37
N VAL A 118 -2.56 8.60 -0.45
CA VAL A 118 -3.35 9.79 -0.11
C VAL A 118 -4.84 9.46 -0.01
N MET A 119 -5.39 8.68 -0.95
CA MET A 119 -6.79 8.24 -0.91
C MET A 119 -7.10 7.46 0.37
N PHE A 120 -6.36 6.38 0.64
CA PHE A 120 -6.59 5.52 1.79
C PHE A 120 -6.39 6.25 3.12
N ARG A 121 -5.42 7.19 3.21
CA ARG A 121 -5.23 8.04 4.40
C ARG A 121 -6.44 8.94 4.68
N ARG A 122 -7.05 9.50 3.63
CA ARG A 122 -8.27 10.32 3.75
C ARG A 122 -9.48 9.45 4.10
N LEU A 123 -9.61 8.26 3.49
CA LEU A 123 -10.66 7.29 3.81
C LEU A 123 -10.62 6.82 5.28
N GLN A 124 -9.45 6.52 5.84
CA GLN A 124 -9.32 6.24 7.28
C GLN A 124 -9.81 7.39 8.15
N SER A 125 -9.49 8.63 7.78
CA SER A 125 -9.90 9.82 8.55
C SER A 125 -11.42 10.03 8.52
N LEU A 126 -12.06 9.75 7.38
CA LEU A 126 -13.51 9.81 7.21
C LEU A 126 -14.21 8.68 7.96
N TYR A 127 -13.72 7.44 7.81
CA TYR A 127 -14.26 6.23 8.45
C TYR A 127 -14.33 6.36 9.98
N ARG A 128 -13.34 7.02 10.61
CA ARG A 128 -13.33 7.28 12.06
C ARG A 128 -14.48 8.17 12.56
N GLY A 129 -15.14 8.92 11.67
CA GLY A 129 -16.30 9.75 12.00
C GLY A 129 -17.65 9.05 11.80
N TRP A 130 -17.68 7.83 11.26
CA TRP A 130 -18.93 7.12 10.97
C TRP A 130 -19.46 6.34 12.17
N GLN A 131 -20.77 6.46 12.41
CA GLN A 131 -21.50 5.64 13.37
C GLN A 131 -22.06 4.42 12.65
N LEU A 132 -21.63 3.22 13.06
CA LEU A 132 -21.92 1.96 12.37
C LEU A 132 -22.84 1.10 13.24
N GLN A 133 -24.11 0.97 12.83
CA GLN A 133 -25.16 0.30 13.59
C GLN A 133 -26.13 -0.44 12.64
N GLY A 134 -26.77 -1.50 13.13
CA GLY A 134 -27.75 -2.29 12.37
C GLY A 134 -27.13 -3.30 11.40
N SER A 135 -27.95 -4.26 10.97
CA SER A 135 -27.52 -5.40 10.14
C SER A 135 -27.12 -5.02 8.70
N GLU A 136 -27.71 -3.97 8.12
CA GLU A 136 -27.37 -3.49 6.78
C GLU A 136 -25.90 -3.04 6.68
N MET A 137 -25.40 -2.37 7.73
CA MET A 137 -23.99 -1.97 7.82
C MET A 137 -23.04 -3.17 7.83
N LEU A 138 -23.45 -4.32 8.39
CA LEU A 138 -22.60 -5.53 8.41
C LEU A 138 -22.38 -6.07 7.00
N THR A 139 -23.42 -6.13 6.17
CA THR A 139 -23.31 -6.53 4.75
C THR A 139 -22.38 -5.59 3.97
N GLN A 140 -22.50 -4.28 4.20
CA GLN A 140 -21.62 -3.30 3.58
C GLN A 140 -20.15 -3.48 4.04
N LEU A 141 -19.90 -3.69 5.34
CA LEU A 141 -18.56 -3.90 5.88
C LEU A 141 -17.89 -5.19 5.35
N ILE A 142 -18.66 -6.26 5.12
CA ILE A 142 -18.16 -7.51 4.51
C ILE A 142 -17.65 -7.26 3.09
N GLU A 143 -18.38 -6.48 2.29
CA GLU A 143 -17.92 -6.09 0.94
C GLU A 143 -16.71 -5.15 1.01
N THR A 144 -16.66 -4.24 2.00
CA THR A 144 -15.47 -3.40 2.25
C THR A 144 -14.25 -4.27 2.59
N GLU A 145 -14.38 -5.26 3.48
CA GLU A 145 -13.31 -6.21 3.79
C GLU A 145 -12.83 -6.94 2.52
N ARG A 146 -13.76 -7.50 1.73
CA ARG A 146 -13.45 -8.25 0.51
C ARG A 146 -12.64 -7.39 -0.48
N LEU A 147 -13.08 -6.16 -0.72
CA LEU A 147 -12.41 -5.21 -1.62
C LEU A 147 -11.03 -4.80 -1.10
N LEU A 148 -10.89 -4.55 0.20
CA LEU A 148 -9.59 -4.20 0.81
C LEU A 148 -8.59 -5.35 0.77
N ILE A 149 -9.04 -6.60 0.92
CA ILE A 149 -8.19 -7.79 0.77
C ILE A 149 -7.76 -7.97 -0.69
N SER A 150 -8.69 -7.90 -1.65
CA SER A 150 -8.41 -7.99 -3.09
C SER A 150 -7.37 -6.95 -3.53
N LEU A 151 -7.60 -5.68 -3.18
CA LEU A 151 -6.70 -4.58 -3.47
C LEU A 151 -5.31 -4.79 -2.85
N ARG A 152 -5.22 -5.21 -1.59
CA ARG A 152 -3.94 -5.48 -0.94
C ARG A 152 -3.17 -6.58 -1.67
N GLU A 153 -3.83 -7.68 -2.04
CA GLU A 153 -3.18 -8.75 -2.80
C GLU A 153 -2.73 -8.31 -4.19
N ALA A 154 -3.54 -7.51 -4.90
CA ALA A 154 -3.19 -7.00 -6.21
C ALA A 154 -1.96 -6.06 -6.14
N LEU A 155 -1.95 -5.12 -5.19
CA LEU A 155 -0.82 -4.21 -4.96
C LEU A 155 0.47 -4.97 -4.60
N LEU A 156 0.38 -6.03 -3.79
CA LEU A 156 1.49 -6.93 -3.50
C LEU A 156 2.02 -7.65 -4.77
N ARG A 157 1.13 -8.16 -5.63
CA ARG A 157 1.50 -8.79 -6.92
C ARG A 157 2.23 -7.83 -7.86
N PHE A 158 1.95 -6.52 -7.77
CA PHE A 158 2.64 -5.48 -8.54
C PHE A 158 3.83 -4.83 -7.83
N GLY A 159 4.31 -5.43 -6.73
CA GLY A 159 5.55 -5.04 -6.06
C GLY A 159 5.42 -3.93 -5.01
N ILE A 160 4.21 -3.44 -4.71
CA ILE A 160 3.96 -2.47 -3.64
C ILE A 160 3.89 -3.25 -2.31
N ARG A 161 5.06 -3.54 -1.75
CA ARG A 161 5.23 -4.49 -0.63
C ARG A 161 4.63 -4.03 0.70
N GLU A 162 4.66 -2.73 0.98
CA GLU A 162 4.21 -2.16 2.27
C GLU A 162 3.13 -1.08 2.07
N PHE A 163 1.92 -1.50 1.71
CA PHE A 163 0.79 -0.58 1.60
C PHE A 163 0.06 -0.40 2.95
N ALA A 164 0.73 0.25 3.90
CA ALA A 164 0.28 0.39 5.29
C ALA A 164 -1.14 0.98 5.42
N GLN A 165 -1.52 1.93 4.55
CA GLN A 165 -2.81 2.62 4.70
C GLN A 165 -4.04 1.75 4.40
N ALA A 166 -3.96 0.72 3.54
CA ALA A 166 -5.06 -0.24 3.40
C ALA A 166 -5.10 -1.23 4.58
N ASN A 167 -3.94 -1.63 5.11
CA ASN A 167 -3.87 -2.52 6.27
C ASN A 167 -4.52 -1.89 7.51
N THR A 168 -4.30 -0.59 7.78
CA THR A 168 -4.98 0.11 8.88
C THR A 168 -6.50 0.16 8.66
N LEU A 169 -6.97 0.52 7.46
CA LEU A 169 -8.41 0.59 7.17
C LEU A 169 -9.08 -0.78 7.27
N LEU A 170 -8.44 -1.84 6.77
CA LEU A 170 -8.90 -3.23 6.89
C LEU A 170 -9.01 -3.65 8.37
N HIS A 171 -8.06 -3.24 9.21
CA HIS A 171 -8.12 -3.54 10.65
C HIS A 171 -9.23 -2.75 11.37
N GLN A 172 -9.53 -1.52 10.92
CA GLN A 172 -10.69 -0.75 11.41
C GLN A 172 -12.01 -1.41 11.00
N VAL A 173 -12.15 -1.81 9.73
CA VAL A 173 -13.32 -2.53 9.20
C VAL A 173 -13.58 -3.83 9.98
N LYS A 174 -12.55 -4.67 10.16
CA LYS A 174 -12.68 -5.90 10.96
C LYS A 174 -13.13 -5.64 12.39
N HIS A 175 -12.55 -4.63 13.05
CA HIS A 175 -12.94 -4.31 14.43
C HIS A 175 -14.40 -3.83 14.51
N SER A 176 -14.85 -3.00 13.57
CA SER A 176 -16.27 -2.59 13.48
C SER A 176 -17.19 -3.77 13.18
N MET A 177 -16.78 -4.73 12.35
CA MET A 177 -17.55 -5.95 12.10
C MET A 177 -17.71 -6.80 13.37
N THR A 178 -16.64 -7.00 14.15
CA THR A 178 -16.72 -7.74 15.43
C THR A 178 -17.63 -7.03 16.43
N GLN A 179 -17.45 -5.72 16.67
CA GLN A 179 -18.34 -4.96 17.57
C GLN A 179 -19.80 -5.02 17.13
N LEU A 180 -20.05 -4.91 15.82
CA LEU A 180 -21.40 -4.93 15.26
C LEU A 180 -22.03 -6.33 15.42
N GLN A 181 -21.26 -7.40 15.16
CA GLN A 181 -21.68 -8.78 15.42
C GLN A 181 -21.99 -9.00 16.90
N GLU A 182 -21.14 -8.57 17.83
CA GLU A 182 -21.37 -8.66 19.28
C GLU A 182 -22.64 -7.90 19.69
N SER A 183 -22.89 -6.72 19.13
CA SER A 183 -24.11 -5.94 19.39
C SER A 183 -25.39 -6.59 18.86
N LEU A 184 -25.31 -7.34 17.76
CA LEU A 184 -26.45 -8.03 17.14
C LEU A 184 -26.78 -9.38 17.83
N HIS A 185 -25.79 -10.03 18.45
CA HIS A 185 -25.99 -11.27 19.22
C HIS A 185 -26.26 -11.02 20.71
N SER A 186 -26.00 -9.81 21.22
CA SER A 186 -26.33 -9.43 22.59
C SER A 186 -27.84 -9.25 22.75
N PRO A 187 -28.55 -10.09 23.53
CA PRO A 187 -29.93 -9.77 23.89
C PRO A 187 -29.95 -8.49 24.73
N VAL A 188 -30.92 -7.62 24.46
CA VAL A 188 -31.09 -6.35 25.19
C VAL A 188 -31.11 -6.63 26.69
N GLN A 189 -30.17 -6.03 27.44
CA GLN A 189 -30.19 -6.07 28.90
C GLN A 189 -31.34 -5.18 29.44
N LEU A 190 -32.55 -5.73 29.37
CA LEU A 190 -33.61 -5.39 30.30
C LEU A 190 -33.09 -5.68 31.71
N ILE A 191 -32.74 -4.63 32.46
CA ILE A 191 -32.30 -4.73 33.85
C ILE A 191 -33.45 -5.30 34.68
N PRO A 192 -33.37 -6.54 35.21
CA PRO A 192 -34.38 -7.09 36.08
C PRO A 192 -34.11 -6.61 37.52
N ALA A 193 -35.17 -6.48 38.32
CA ALA A 193 -35.02 -6.31 39.76
C ALA A 193 -34.46 -7.59 40.43
N ALA A 194 -34.06 -7.45 41.71
CA ALA A 194 -33.44 -8.50 42.51
C ALA A 194 -34.29 -9.79 42.65
N PRO A 195 -33.67 -10.94 42.98
CA PRO A 195 -34.13 -12.26 42.49
C PRO A 195 -35.10 -13.03 43.39
N SER A 196 -35.69 -14.09 42.85
CA SER A 196 -36.31 -15.22 43.58
C SER A 196 -36.46 -16.44 42.65
N GLY A 197 -36.37 -17.67 43.19
CA GLY A 197 -36.92 -18.87 42.52
C GLY A 197 -36.01 -19.78 41.66
N VAL A 198 -34.98 -20.38 42.27
CA VAL A 198 -34.87 -21.86 42.46
C VAL A 198 -35.15 -22.83 41.27
N GLN A 199 -34.09 -23.58 40.89
CA GLN A 199 -34.02 -24.97 40.35
C GLN A 199 -34.18 -25.37 38.86
N ASP A 200 -33.07 -25.92 38.34
CA ASP A 200 -32.86 -27.28 37.77
C ASP A 200 -33.37 -27.78 36.40
N SER A 201 -32.49 -28.63 35.83
CA SER A 201 -32.70 -29.73 34.89
C SER A 201 -32.69 -29.48 33.36
N HIS A 202 -31.52 -29.71 32.78
CA HIS A 202 -31.30 -30.31 31.44
C HIS A 202 -31.85 -31.78 31.40
N PRO A 203 -32.04 -32.45 30.22
CA PRO A 203 -31.22 -32.30 29.01
C PRO A 203 -31.91 -32.39 27.63
N SER A 204 -31.10 -32.13 26.61
CA SER A 204 -31.39 -32.16 25.17
C SER A 204 -31.88 -33.51 24.65
N ARG A 205 -32.66 -33.49 23.56
CA ARG A 205 -32.79 -34.60 22.60
C ARG A 205 -32.64 -34.11 21.16
N VAL A 206 -31.78 -34.79 20.41
CA VAL A 206 -31.60 -34.60 18.97
C VAL A 206 -32.63 -35.46 18.23
N TYR A 207 -33.15 -34.96 17.10
CA TYR A 207 -33.97 -35.74 16.17
C TYR A 207 -33.26 -35.88 14.82
N VAL A 208 -33.28 -37.10 14.27
CA VAL A 208 -32.77 -37.44 12.93
C VAL A 208 -33.78 -38.39 12.29
N VAL A 209 -34.36 -38.00 11.15
CA VAL A 209 -35.01 -38.91 10.19
C VAL A 209 -34.80 -38.37 8.78
N TYR A 210 -34.28 -39.20 7.88
CA TYR A 210 -34.42 -39.07 6.43
C TYR A 210 -35.28 -40.25 5.93
N PRO A 211 -36.14 -40.04 4.92
CA PRO A 211 -36.73 -41.13 4.14
C PRO A 211 -36.42 -41.05 2.64
N ASP A 212 -35.71 -42.05 2.12
CA ASP A 212 -35.90 -42.60 0.76
C ASP A 212 -37.05 -43.65 0.81
N ALA A 213 -37.64 -44.23 -0.26
CA ALA A 213 -37.50 -44.12 -1.73
C ALA A 213 -38.93 -44.01 -2.36
N ASP A 214 -39.36 -44.44 -3.55
CA ASP A 214 -38.87 -45.15 -4.78
C ASP A 214 -39.93 -44.83 -5.90
N GLU A 215 -39.92 -45.25 -7.18
CA GLU A 215 -39.02 -46.08 -8.01
C GLU A 215 -38.15 -45.22 -8.97
N PRO A 216 -37.56 -45.80 -10.04
CA PRO A 216 -38.27 -45.77 -11.33
C PRO A 216 -38.31 -47.11 -12.11
N SER A 217 -39.49 -47.47 -12.63
CA SER A 217 -39.71 -48.68 -13.46
C SER A 217 -39.04 -48.67 -14.85
N ALA A 218 -38.78 -49.87 -15.36
CA ALA A 218 -37.93 -50.12 -16.53
C ALA A 218 -38.61 -50.01 -17.91
N MET A 219 -37.82 -49.76 -18.96
CA MET A 219 -37.77 -50.67 -20.13
C MET A 219 -36.43 -50.57 -20.88
N ARG A 220 -36.14 -51.55 -21.76
CA ARG A 220 -34.79 -51.85 -22.30
C ARG A 220 -34.75 -51.76 -23.83
N ALA A 221 -33.73 -51.08 -24.39
CA ALA A 221 -33.39 -51.17 -25.81
C ALA A 221 -31.89 -50.87 -26.07
N THR A 222 -31.27 -51.65 -26.96
CA THR A 222 -29.90 -51.50 -27.47
C THR A 222 -29.79 -52.20 -28.84
N PRO A 223 -28.70 -52.02 -29.63
CA PRO A 223 -27.85 -50.84 -29.81
C PRO A 223 -27.75 -50.42 -31.29
N SER A 224 -27.15 -49.26 -31.60
CA SER A 224 -26.47 -49.10 -32.90
C SER A 224 -25.25 -48.17 -32.86
N SER A 225 -24.29 -48.53 -33.70
CA SER A 225 -22.97 -47.91 -33.89
C SER A 225 -22.99 -46.44 -34.32
N PHE A 226 -22.15 -45.60 -33.69
CA PHE A 226 -21.48 -44.49 -34.36
C PHE A 226 -20.03 -44.29 -33.86
N LYS A 227 -19.06 -44.87 -34.57
CA LYS A 227 -17.61 -44.63 -34.38
C LYS A 227 -17.03 -43.81 -35.55
N SER A 228 -17.13 -42.48 -35.53
CA SER A 228 -16.44 -41.65 -36.55
C SER A 228 -16.30 -40.14 -36.28
N PHE A 229 -16.40 -39.60 -35.04
CA PHE A 229 -16.13 -38.16 -34.82
C PHE A 229 -15.49 -37.76 -33.47
N LEU A 230 -14.49 -38.51 -32.97
CA LEU A 230 -13.78 -38.17 -31.72
C LEU A 230 -12.25 -37.97 -31.87
N SER A 231 -11.72 -37.95 -33.10
CA SER A 231 -10.26 -37.82 -33.34
C SER A 231 -9.78 -36.36 -33.38
N GLY A 232 -10.58 -35.44 -33.94
CA GLY A 232 -10.17 -34.02 -34.08
C GLY A 232 -10.15 -33.25 -32.76
N ALA A 233 -11.18 -33.40 -31.93
CA ALA A 233 -11.34 -32.64 -30.68
C ALA A 233 -10.21 -32.92 -29.66
N CYS A 234 -9.85 -34.19 -29.44
CA CYS A 234 -8.79 -34.55 -28.49
C CYS A 234 -7.43 -34.01 -28.92
N CYS A 235 -7.08 -34.08 -30.22
CA CYS A 235 -5.85 -33.51 -30.74
C CYS A 235 -5.80 -31.98 -30.59
N ALA A 236 -6.92 -31.29 -30.83
CA ALA A 236 -7.01 -29.83 -30.62
C ALA A 236 -6.87 -29.43 -29.15
N MET A 237 -7.50 -30.17 -28.22
CA MET A 237 -7.37 -29.93 -26.77
C MET A 237 -5.95 -30.20 -26.27
N LEU A 238 -5.31 -31.30 -26.70
CA LEU A 238 -3.93 -31.62 -26.32
C LEU A 238 -2.93 -30.59 -26.88
N ALA A 239 -3.10 -30.16 -28.14
CA ALA A 239 -2.30 -29.08 -28.72
C ALA A 239 -2.48 -27.76 -27.96
N GLY A 240 -3.73 -27.39 -27.62
CA GLY A 240 -4.03 -26.20 -26.82
C GLY A 240 -3.41 -26.25 -25.42
N ALA A 241 -3.53 -27.37 -24.72
CA ALA A 241 -2.91 -27.58 -23.41
C ALA A 241 -1.38 -27.50 -23.47
N LEU A 242 -0.76 -28.09 -24.50
CA LEU A 242 0.69 -28.06 -24.70
C LEU A 242 1.19 -26.66 -25.06
N VAL A 243 0.47 -25.90 -25.89
CA VAL A 243 0.76 -24.48 -26.16
C VAL A 243 0.63 -23.63 -24.89
N LEU A 244 -0.38 -23.87 -24.05
CA LEU A 244 -0.54 -23.17 -22.77
C LEU A 244 0.56 -23.54 -21.76
N ALA A 245 1.02 -24.79 -21.72
CA ALA A 245 2.11 -25.25 -20.87
C ALA A 245 3.47 -24.72 -21.33
N CYS A 246 3.82 -24.84 -22.61
CA CYS A 246 5.03 -24.23 -23.16
C CYS A 246 4.98 -22.70 -23.01
N GLY A 247 3.82 -22.08 -23.22
CA GLY A 247 3.61 -20.65 -23.03
C GLY A 247 3.63 -20.19 -21.57
N SER A 248 3.35 -21.04 -20.58
CA SER A 248 3.52 -20.71 -19.15
C SER A 248 4.97 -20.88 -18.72
N VAL A 249 5.64 -21.96 -19.13
CA VAL A 249 7.07 -22.20 -18.88
C VAL A 249 7.93 -21.10 -19.52
N TYR A 250 7.67 -20.74 -20.78
CA TYR A 250 8.39 -19.66 -21.47
C TYR A 250 8.19 -18.31 -20.77
N ARG A 251 6.94 -17.95 -20.40
CA ARG A 251 6.67 -16.73 -19.62
C ARG A 251 7.36 -16.75 -18.26
N HIS A 252 7.39 -17.88 -17.57
CA HIS A 252 8.05 -18.00 -16.27
C HIS A 252 9.58 -17.84 -16.39
N ALA A 253 10.21 -18.49 -17.38
CA ALA A 253 11.64 -18.31 -17.66
C ALA A 253 11.99 -16.87 -18.07
N HIS A 254 11.18 -16.26 -18.94
CA HIS A 254 11.33 -14.85 -19.32
C HIS A 254 11.12 -13.90 -18.12
N GLN A 255 10.18 -14.21 -17.22
CA GLN A 255 9.94 -13.43 -16.01
C GLN A 255 11.11 -13.56 -15.01
N GLN A 256 11.70 -14.75 -14.85
CA GLN A 256 12.92 -14.94 -14.08
C GLN A 256 14.11 -14.15 -14.67
N GLN A 257 14.30 -14.18 -15.99
CA GLN A 257 15.37 -13.43 -16.66
C GLN A 257 15.20 -11.90 -16.49
N VAL A 258 13.97 -11.39 -16.64
CA VAL A 258 13.68 -9.96 -16.42
C VAL A 258 13.88 -9.57 -14.95
N ALA A 259 13.44 -10.40 -14.00
CA ALA A 259 13.64 -10.16 -12.57
C ALA A 259 15.13 -10.16 -12.18
N ALA A 260 15.93 -11.07 -12.74
CA ALA A 260 17.37 -11.11 -12.53
C ALA A 260 18.08 -9.86 -13.13
N ALA A 261 17.69 -9.45 -14.34
CA ALA A 261 18.21 -8.22 -14.96
C ALA A 261 17.83 -6.96 -14.15
N GLN A 262 16.60 -6.89 -13.64
CA GLN A 262 16.14 -5.82 -12.76
C GLN A 262 16.92 -5.79 -11.44
N ALA A 263 17.14 -6.94 -10.79
CA ALA A 263 17.91 -7.03 -9.55
C ALA A 263 19.37 -6.56 -9.73
N LEU A 264 19.99 -6.86 -10.87
CA LEU A 264 21.33 -6.35 -11.23
C LEU A 264 21.34 -4.83 -11.43
N VAL A 265 20.33 -4.27 -12.11
CA VAL A 265 20.19 -2.81 -12.28
C VAL A 265 19.93 -2.11 -10.94
N GLU A 266 19.11 -2.70 -10.06
CA GLU A 266 18.88 -2.20 -8.70
C GLU A 266 20.12 -2.29 -7.83
N GLN A 267 20.95 -3.32 -7.97
CA GLN A 267 22.24 -3.41 -7.29
C GLN A 267 23.19 -2.30 -7.78
N GLN A 268 23.38 -2.15 -9.10
CA GLN A 268 24.21 -1.08 -9.65
C GLN A 268 23.71 0.32 -9.25
N ARG A 269 22.38 0.51 -9.15
CA ARG A 269 21.77 1.75 -8.66
C ARG A 269 22.12 1.98 -7.19
N ARG A 270 21.97 0.96 -6.32
CA ARG A 270 22.35 1.05 -4.90
C ARG A 270 23.85 1.31 -4.73
N GLU A 271 24.72 0.67 -5.51
CA GLU A 271 26.16 0.91 -5.50
C GLU A 271 26.52 2.35 -5.89
N LYS A 272 25.90 2.89 -6.95
CA LYS A 272 26.10 4.28 -7.39
C LYS A 272 25.47 5.33 -6.46
N GLN A 273 24.43 4.97 -5.71
CA GLN A 273 23.73 5.88 -4.79
C GLN A 273 24.16 5.71 -3.32
N ALA A 274 24.93 4.68 -2.97
CA ALA A 274 25.49 4.49 -1.63
C ALA A 274 26.64 5.47 -1.35
N ILE A 275 26.75 5.93 -0.10
CA ILE A 275 27.91 6.71 0.34
C ILE A 275 29.22 5.91 0.12
N PRO A 276 30.30 6.50 -0.43
CA PRO A 276 31.62 5.86 -0.50
C PRO A 276 32.20 5.52 0.89
N LEU A 277 33.00 4.47 1.00
CA LEU A 277 33.62 4.04 2.27
C LEU A 277 34.57 5.09 2.87
N GLU A 278 35.36 5.76 2.02
CA GLU A 278 36.25 6.88 2.41
C GLU A 278 35.49 8.00 3.15
N ARG A 279 34.24 8.25 2.74
CA ARG A 279 33.36 9.27 3.33
C ARG A 279 32.69 8.82 4.65
N LEU A 280 32.89 7.58 5.09
CA LEU A 280 32.60 7.14 6.46
C LEU A 280 33.82 7.24 7.38
N ALA A 281 35.04 7.32 6.82
CA ALA A 281 36.29 7.35 7.59
C ALA A 281 36.62 8.74 8.20
N SER A 282 35.84 9.78 7.93
CA SER A 282 36.02 11.14 8.48
C SER A 282 35.96 11.18 10.01
N TRP A 283 34.89 10.60 10.58
CA TRP A 283 34.71 10.51 12.03
C TRP A 283 35.83 9.72 12.69
N HIS A 284 36.20 8.56 12.13
CA HIS A 284 37.32 7.75 12.61
C HIS A 284 38.66 8.52 12.55
N ARG A 285 38.94 9.25 11.46
CA ARG A 285 40.16 10.06 11.34
C ARG A 285 40.22 11.18 12.38
N GLY A 286 39.12 11.89 12.62
CA GLY A 286 39.08 12.93 13.64
C GLY A 286 39.21 12.38 15.07
N MET A 287 38.61 11.22 15.36
CA MET A 287 38.81 10.53 16.63
C MET A 287 40.26 10.07 16.83
N ALA A 288 40.90 9.52 15.80
CA ALA A 288 42.31 9.13 15.86
C ALA A 288 43.26 10.34 16.09
N GLN A 289 42.90 11.54 15.62
CA GLN A 289 43.63 12.76 15.95
C GLN A 289 43.46 13.14 17.44
N LEU A 290 42.24 13.05 17.99
CA LEU A 290 41.99 13.30 19.42
C LEU A 290 42.68 12.26 20.32
N GLU A 291 42.72 11.00 19.90
CA GLU A 291 43.40 9.91 20.60
C GLU A 291 44.93 10.13 20.63
N ASN A 292 45.55 10.44 19.48
CA ASN A 292 46.96 10.81 19.37
C ASN A 292 47.28 12.04 20.26
N MET A 293 46.43 13.07 20.27
CA MET A 293 46.59 14.20 21.20
C MET A 293 46.51 13.79 22.67
N ALA A 294 45.59 12.88 23.03
CA ALA A 294 45.47 12.37 24.40
C ALA A 294 46.70 11.54 24.81
N GLU A 295 47.24 10.70 23.92
CA GLU A 295 48.51 10.00 24.14
C GLU A 295 49.68 10.96 24.31
N GLN A 296 49.78 12.00 23.47
CA GLN A 296 50.80 13.04 23.59
C GLN A 296 50.73 13.72 24.96
N LEU A 297 49.54 14.17 25.40
CA LEU A 297 49.34 14.77 26.72
C LEU A 297 49.73 13.80 27.85
N ASN A 298 49.25 12.56 27.80
CA ASN A 298 49.58 11.49 28.76
C ASN A 298 51.07 11.08 28.77
N SER A 299 51.84 11.44 27.73
CA SER A 299 53.29 11.21 27.67
C SER A 299 54.10 12.29 28.40
N LEU A 300 53.55 13.50 28.53
CA LEU A 300 54.21 14.65 29.16
C LEU A 300 54.18 14.53 30.69
N ASP A 301 53.06 14.07 31.26
CA ASP A 301 52.95 13.71 32.69
C ASP A 301 54.01 12.67 33.11
N LYS A 302 54.45 11.81 32.18
CA LYS A 302 55.48 10.79 32.37
C LYS A 302 56.90 11.30 32.14
N THR A 303 57.09 12.46 31.50
CA THR A 303 58.41 12.97 31.06
C THR A 303 58.70 14.39 31.58
N LYS A 304 59.22 14.45 32.81
CA LYS A 304 59.60 15.71 33.48
C LYS A 304 60.45 16.62 32.58
N GLY A 305 59.97 17.85 32.36
CA GLY A 305 60.67 18.90 31.59
C GLY A 305 60.30 18.98 30.11
N LYS A 306 59.44 18.09 29.60
CA LYS A 306 58.85 18.21 28.26
C LYS A 306 57.46 18.85 28.38
N TYR A 307 57.12 19.76 27.46
CA TYR A 307 55.87 20.53 27.48
C TYR A 307 55.25 20.58 26.08
N LEU A 308 53.91 20.56 25.99
CA LEU A 308 53.20 20.84 24.74
C LEU A 308 53.10 22.36 24.56
N THR A 309 53.41 22.86 23.37
CA THR A 309 53.15 24.26 23.04
C THR A 309 51.67 24.49 22.73
N VAL A 310 51.20 25.71 22.97
CA VAL A 310 49.85 26.14 22.57
C VAL A 310 49.65 26.00 21.05
N SER A 311 50.72 26.08 20.26
CA SER A 311 50.70 25.88 18.81
C SER A 311 50.42 24.43 18.41
N GLU A 312 51.10 23.46 19.03
CA GLU A 312 50.87 22.02 18.78
C GLU A 312 49.44 21.61 19.18
N LEU A 313 48.98 22.07 20.37
CA LEU A 313 47.61 21.84 20.83
C LEU A 313 46.58 22.39 19.83
N LYS A 314 46.77 23.62 19.32
CA LYS A 314 45.90 24.22 18.31
C LYS A 314 45.91 23.45 16.99
N THR A 315 47.07 23.00 16.53
CA THR A 315 47.21 22.20 15.30
C THR A 315 46.48 20.86 15.41
N GLY A 316 46.55 20.20 16.56
CA GLY A 316 45.80 18.97 16.84
C GLY A 316 44.28 19.20 16.83
N ILE A 317 43.79 20.19 17.59
CA ILE A 317 42.35 20.56 17.62
C ILE A 317 41.85 20.90 16.22
N PHE A 318 42.61 21.71 15.47
CA PHE A 318 42.26 22.08 14.10
C PHE A 318 42.19 20.86 13.17
N SER A 319 43.13 19.92 13.29
CA SER A 319 43.15 18.69 12.48
C SER A 319 41.94 17.78 12.77
N ALA A 320 41.55 17.64 14.04
CA ALA A 320 40.35 16.91 14.43
C ALA A 320 39.07 17.62 13.92
N MET A 321 38.96 18.94 14.13
CA MET A 321 37.85 19.75 13.62
C MET A 321 37.75 19.70 12.09
N GLN A 322 38.87 19.70 11.36
CA GLN A 322 38.88 19.56 9.90
C GLN A 322 38.32 18.20 9.48
N ALA A 323 38.81 17.11 10.07
CA ALA A 323 38.34 15.76 9.77
C ALA A 323 36.83 15.56 10.06
N PHE A 324 36.29 16.18 11.11
CA PHE A 324 34.85 16.16 11.39
C PHE A 324 34.04 17.02 10.40
N ASN A 325 34.55 18.18 10.00
CA ASN A 325 33.86 19.09 9.08
C ASN A 325 33.91 18.64 7.60
N GLU A 326 34.85 17.77 7.20
CA GLU A 326 34.83 17.11 5.88
C GLU A 326 33.50 16.40 5.59
N GLN A 327 32.85 15.86 6.63
CA GLN A 327 31.59 15.13 6.48
C GLN A 327 30.78 15.14 7.78
N ILE A 328 29.89 16.12 7.89
CA ILE A 328 28.92 16.25 9.00
C ILE A 328 28.13 14.92 9.16
N PRO A 329 28.11 14.31 10.36
CA PRO A 329 27.32 13.11 10.65
C PRO A 329 25.80 13.33 10.43
N VAL A 330 25.07 12.26 10.13
CA VAL A 330 23.63 12.36 9.83
C VAL A 330 22.79 12.71 11.07
N GLU A 331 23.32 12.38 12.24
CA GLU A 331 22.82 12.71 13.57
C GLU A 331 22.82 14.23 13.81
N GLU A 332 23.89 14.91 13.41
CA GLU A 332 24.00 16.38 13.48
C GLU A 332 23.14 17.07 12.39
N GLN A 333 22.97 16.45 11.23
CA GLN A 333 22.02 16.94 10.21
C GLN A 333 20.58 16.85 10.72
N LEU A 334 20.19 15.73 11.33
CA LEU A 334 18.89 15.55 11.99
C LEU A 334 18.68 16.55 13.13
N ARG A 335 19.71 16.82 13.95
CA ARG A 335 19.65 17.81 15.03
C ARG A 335 19.45 19.24 14.52
N ARG A 336 20.06 19.60 13.37
CA ARG A 336 19.84 20.91 12.71
C ARG A 336 18.44 21.02 12.11
N TYR A 337 18.02 20.00 11.36
CA TYR A 337 16.68 19.94 10.77
C TYR A 337 15.58 20.11 11.83
N ALA A 338 15.72 19.44 12.99
CA ALA A 338 14.81 19.56 14.14
C ALA A 338 14.83 20.94 14.83
N GLN A 339 15.70 21.86 14.43
CA GLN A 339 15.76 23.27 14.87
C GLN A 339 15.49 24.26 13.72
N SER A 340 15.17 23.78 12.51
CA SER A 340 14.94 24.60 11.33
C SER A 340 13.48 25.04 11.22
N GLU A 341 13.20 26.34 11.35
CA GLU A 341 11.83 26.88 11.23
C GLU A 341 11.51 27.48 9.85
N ASN A 342 12.51 27.94 9.07
CA ASN A 342 12.28 28.73 7.85
C ASN A 342 12.86 28.16 6.53
N ASP A 343 13.81 27.20 6.56
CA ASP A 343 14.51 26.69 5.34
C ASP A 343 14.27 25.19 5.09
N GLN A 344 13.18 24.66 5.68
CA GLN A 344 12.92 23.23 5.89
C GLN A 344 13.03 22.37 4.62
N LEU A 345 12.53 22.83 3.47
CA LEU A 345 12.44 22.03 2.24
C LEU A 345 13.82 21.58 1.72
N ASN A 346 14.85 22.43 1.86
CA ASN A 346 16.20 22.13 1.43
C ASN A 346 16.90 21.18 2.42
N GLU A 347 16.77 21.42 3.73
CA GLU A 347 17.40 20.60 4.77
C GLU A 347 16.75 19.22 4.89
N GLU A 348 15.41 19.12 4.76
CA GLU A 348 14.68 17.85 4.68
C GLU A 348 15.17 17.02 3.48
N THR A 349 15.25 17.64 2.29
CA THR A 349 15.68 16.96 1.07
C THR A 349 17.12 16.45 1.19
N GLN A 350 18.03 17.25 1.75
CA GLN A 350 19.43 16.86 1.95
C GLN A 350 19.57 15.74 3.00
N THR A 351 18.92 15.88 4.16
CA THR A 351 18.98 14.89 5.26
C THR A 351 18.31 13.57 4.85
N GLY A 352 17.15 13.64 4.17
CA GLY A 352 16.45 12.48 3.63
C GLY A 352 17.22 11.77 2.51
N LEU A 353 17.94 12.51 1.65
CA LEU A 353 18.88 11.93 0.69
C LEU A 353 20.05 11.24 1.43
N ARG A 354 20.61 11.89 2.46
CA ARG A 354 21.75 11.38 3.22
C ARG A 354 21.44 10.06 3.92
N LEU A 355 20.28 9.95 4.56
CA LEU A 355 19.78 8.72 5.17
C LEU A 355 19.67 7.58 4.14
N LYS A 356 19.18 7.86 2.93
CA LYS A 356 19.12 6.88 1.82
C LYS A 356 20.52 6.42 1.38
N GLN A 357 21.49 7.33 1.25
CA GLN A 357 22.88 6.99 0.90
C GLN A 357 23.54 6.05 1.94
N ILE A 358 23.28 6.28 3.22
CA ILE A 358 23.80 5.46 4.33
C ILE A 358 23.10 4.09 4.35
N MET A 359 21.77 4.06 4.21
CA MET A 359 20.98 2.83 4.15
C MET A 359 21.44 1.91 3.00
N PHE A 360 21.68 2.45 1.81
CA PHE A 360 22.22 1.65 0.69
C PHE A 360 23.62 1.10 0.99
N ARG A 361 24.52 1.85 1.63
CA ARG A 361 25.83 1.32 2.04
C ARG A 361 25.71 0.21 3.08
N PHE A 362 24.81 0.36 4.05
CA PHE A 362 24.55 -0.68 5.05
C PHE A 362 24.03 -1.97 4.42
N GLN A 363 23.06 -1.88 3.50
CA GLN A 363 22.55 -3.02 2.74
C GLN A 363 23.64 -3.72 1.91
N LEU A 364 24.51 -2.96 1.23
CA LEU A 364 25.62 -3.54 0.46
C LEU A 364 26.64 -4.26 1.38
N LEU A 365 26.93 -3.70 2.55
CA LEU A 365 27.80 -4.34 3.56
C LEU A 365 27.16 -5.60 4.16
N GLN A 366 25.83 -5.64 4.32
CA GLN A 366 25.12 -6.87 4.69
C GLN A 366 25.24 -7.94 3.60
N GLN A 367 25.05 -7.58 2.32
CA GLN A 367 25.18 -8.53 1.21
C GLN A 367 26.61 -9.09 1.10
N GLN A 368 27.64 -8.23 1.21
CA GLN A 368 29.04 -8.64 1.22
C GLN A 368 29.39 -9.57 2.37
N LYS A 369 28.79 -9.38 3.57
CA LYS A 369 28.98 -10.28 4.73
C LYS A 369 28.13 -11.56 4.68
N ALA A 370 27.09 -11.60 3.85
CA ALA A 370 26.21 -12.75 3.70
C ALA A 370 26.65 -13.72 2.58
N GLN A 371 27.54 -13.28 1.69
CA GLN A 371 28.23 -14.17 0.76
C GLN A 371 29.36 -14.90 1.53
N PRO A 372 29.40 -16.25 1.52
CA PRO A 372 30.53 -16.96 2.10
C PRO A 372 31.79 -16.66 1.30
N THR A 373 32.90 -16.43 2.01
CA THR A 373 34.25 -16.38 1.41
C THR A 373 34.59 -17.76 0.86
N LEU A 374 34.59 -17.88 -0.46
CA LEU A 374 35.12 -19.03 -1.20
C LEU A 374 36.65 -18.85 -1.31
N ASP A 375 37.34 -19.19 -0.22
CA ASP A 375 38.77 -19.56 -0.19
C ASP A 375 38.87 -21.10 -0.24
#